data_AF-A0A1M6L1C3-F1
#
_entry.id   AF-A0A1M6L1C3-F1
#
_cell.length_a   1.000
_cell.length_b   1.000
_cell.length_c   1.000
_cell.angle_alpha   90.00
_cell.angle_beta   90.00
_cell.angle_gamma   90.00
#
_symmetry.space_group_name_H-M   'P 1'
#
loop_
_entity.id
_entity.type
_entity.pdbx_description
1 polymer ?
#
loop_
_entity_poly.entity_id
_entity_poly.type
_entity_poly.pdbx_seq_one_letter_code
_entity_poly.pdbx_strand_id
1 'polypeptide(L)'
;MLENIKILLNLKDTKQDVLLNLLIDNIKQKILNYTGLITIPTELEYIVMELTIIRYRKLGLEHTTGQSMGGTNITIYTEDIPQEYKEQLDKFTSSASKGKVRFL
;
A
#
# COMPACT_ATOMS: atom_id res chain seq x y z
N MET A 1 -14.52 0.72 -5.36
CA MET A 1 -13.30 0.87 -4.53
C MET A 1 -13.09 2.29 -4.04
N LEU A 2 -12.89 3.28 -4.93
CA LEU A 2 -12.62 4.68 -4.53
C LEU A 2 -13.65 5.24 -3.53
N GLU A 3 -14.94 5.00 -3.79
CA GLU A 3 -16.03 5.49 -2.93
C GLU A 3 -15.98 4.91 -1.51
N ASN A 4 -15.70 3.61 -1.38
CA ASN A 4 -15.51 2.95 -0.08
C ASN A 4 -14.34 3.56 0.69
N ILE A 5 -13.22 3.86 0.00
CA ILE A 5 -12.05 4.52 0.59
C ILE A 5 -12.43 5.90 1.11
N LYS A 6 -13.21 6.67 0.33
CA LYS A 6 -13.69 8.00 0.76
C LYS A 6 -14.58 7.92 2.00
N ILE A 7 -15.49 6.95 2.04
CA ILE A 7 -16.35 6.70 3.21
C ILE A 7 -15.49 6.40 4.45
N LEU A 8 -14.49 5.51 4.33
CA LEU A 8 -13.59 5.12 5.43
C LEU A 8 -12.64 6.24 5.88
N LEU A 9 -12.37 7.21 5.01
CA LEU A 9 -11.60 8.41 5.31
C LEU A 9 -12.48 9.60 5.74
N ASN A 10 -13.80 9.41 5.82
CA ASN A 10 -14.78 10.48 6.10
C ASN A 10 -14.63 11.68 5.13
N LEU A 11 -14.29 11.41 3.87
CA LEU A 11 -14.17 12.40 2.80
C LEU A 11 -15.52 12.52 2.08
N LYS A 12 -16.08 13.73 2.08
CA LYS A 12 -17.40 14.03 1.47
C LYS A 12 -17.27 14.70 0.10
N ASP A 13 -16.13 15.31 -0.17
CA ASP A 13 -15.83 16.02 -1.42
C ASP A 13 -14.94 15.19 -2.34
N THR A 14 -14.81 15.64 -3.60
CA THR A 14 -13.98 14.99 -4.63
C THR A 14 -12.55 15.53 -4.71
N LYS A 15 -12.15 16.41 -3.78
CA LYS A 15 -10.85 17.12 -3.83
C LYS A 15 -9.65 16.17 -3.82
N GLN A 16 -9.79 15.02 -3.18
CA GLN A 16 -8.73 14.04 -3.05
C GLN A 16 -8.88 12.86 -4.03
N ASP A 17 -9.87 12.86 -4.91
CA ASP A 17 -10.13 11.72 -5.82
C ASP A 17 -8.93 11.44 -6.72
N VAL A 18 -8.27 12.48 -7.24
CA VAL A 18 -7.05 12.33 -8.06
C VAL A 18 -5.93 11.66 -7.26
N LEU A 19 -5.68 12.15 -6.05
CA LEU A 19 -4.64 11.61 -5.17
C LEU A 19 -4.95 10.16 -4.76
N LEU A 20 -6.20 9.88 -4.38
CA LEU A 20 -6.63 8.54 -3.99
C LEU A 20 -6.51 7.56 -5.16
N ASN A 21 -6.90 7.95 -6.37
CA ASN A 21 -6.71 7.10 -7.54
C ASN A 21 -5.23 6.80 -7.81
N LEU A 22 -4.35 7.81 -7.67
CA LEU A 22 -2.91 7.62 -7.82
C LEU A 22 -2.35 6.66 -6.77
N LEU A 23 -2.79 6.78 -5.51
CA LEU A 23 -2.39 5.87 -4.43
C LEU A 23 -2.88 4.44 -4.68
N ILE A 24 -4.13 4.28 -5.12
CA ILE A 24 -4.70 2.98 -5.47
C ILE A 24 -3.87 2.33 -6.58
N ASP A 25 -3.58 3.07 -7.66
CA ASP A 25 -2.79 2.55 -8.77
C ASP A 25 -1.38 2.14 -8.31
N ASN A 26 -0.70 3.01 -7.56
CA ASN A 26 0.64 2.72 -7.02
C ASN A 26 0.65 1.46 -6.16
N ILE A 27 -0.35 1.28 -5.29
CA ILE A 27 -0.46 0.11 -4.43
C ILE A 27 -0.78 -1.15 -5.23
N LYS A 28 -1.66 -1.07 -6.24
CA LYS A 28 -1.92 -2.18 -7.16
C LYS A 28 -0.63 -2.60 -7.86
N GLN A 29 0.09 -1.67 -8.48
CA GLN A 29 1.38 -1.95 -9.14
C GLN A 29 2.37 -2.62 -8.20
N LYS A 30 2.44 -2.14 -6.96
CA LYS A 30 3.33 -2.72 -5.94
C LYS A 30 2.96 -4.14 -5.56
N ILE A 31 1.67 -4.44 -5.38
CA ILE A 31 1.19 -5.80 -5.10
C ILE A 31 1.43 -6.72 -6.29
N LEU A 32 1.17 -6.25 -7.51
CA LEU A 32 1.46 -7.00 -8.74
C LEU A 32 2.95 -7.33 -8.84
N ASN A 33 3.82 -6.33 -8.60
CA ASN A 33 5.27 -6.53 -8.60
C ASN A 33 5.74 -7.49 -7.50
N TYR A 34 5.11 -7.46 -6.32
CA TYR A 34 5.43 -8.36 -5.22
C TYR A 34 4.99 -9.81 -5.50
N THR A 35 3.78 -10.00 -6.01
CA THR A 35 3.16 -11.33 -6.24
C THR A 35 3.56 -11.96 -7.58
N GLY A 36 3.99 -11.14 -8.54
CA GLY A 36 4.20 -11.55 -9.93
C GLY A 36 2.89 -11.78 -10.71
N LEU A 37 1.76 -11.32 -10.18
CA LEU A 37 0.46 -11.40 -10.86
C LEU A 37 0.35 -10.36 -11.97
N ILE A 38 -0.48 -10.64 -12.97
CA ILE A 38 -0.79 -9.71 -14.07
C ILE A 38 -1.92 -8.76 -13.66
N THR A 39 -2.85 -9.23 -12.84
CA THR A 39 -4.04 -8.50 -12.39
C THR A 39 -4.32 -8.78 -10.91
N ILE A 40 -4.89 -7.81 -10.20
CA ILE A 40 -5.27 -7.96 -8.80
C ILE A 40 -6.55 -8.79 -8.71
N PRO A 41 -6.53 -9.99 -8.09
CA PRO A 41 -7.74 -10.77 -7.84
C PRO A 41 -8.62 -10.09 -6.78
N THR A 42 -9.92 -10.39 -6.80
CA THR A 42 -10.91 -9.82 -5.88
C THR A 42 -10.54 -10.05 -4.41
N GLU A 43 -9.90 -11.17 -4.09
CA GLU A 43 -9.41 -11.49 -2.74
C GLU A 43 -8.35 -10.51 -2.21
N LEU A 44 -7.63 -9.80 -3.10
CA LEU A 44 -6.60 -8.84 -2.73
C LEU A 44 -7.08 -7.38 -2.81
N GLU A 45 -8.30 -7.13 -3.29
CA GLU A 45 -8.84 -5.77 -3.39
C GLU A 45 -8.98 -5.09 -2.03
N TYR A 46 -9.33 -5.84 -0.98
CA TYR A 46 -9.44 -5.28 0.37
C TYR A 46 -8.05 -4.84 0.89
N ILE A 47 -6.97 -5.56 0.54
CA ILE A 47 -5.60 -5.18 0.92
C ILE A 47 -5.21 -3.86 0.24
N VAL A 48 -5.51 -3.71 -1.05
CA VAL A 48 -5.27 -2.45 -1.77
C VAL A 48 -6.01 -1.30 -1.09
N MET A 49 -7.25 -1.54 -0.65
CA MET A 49 -8.06 -0.54 0.04
C MET A 49 -7.43 -0.10 1.38
N GLU A 50 -7.10 -1.06 2.25
CA GLU A 50 -6.48 -0.79 3.56
C GLU A 50 -5.14 -0.05 3.42
N LEU A 51 -4.27 -0.52 2.52
CA LEU A 51 -2.99 0.13 2.25
C LEU A 51 -3.16 1.55 1.71
N THR A 52 -4.21 1.80 0.92
CA THR A 52 -4.50 3.15 0.40
C THR A 52 -4.86 4.09 1.54
N ILE A 53 -5.71 3.63 2.45
CA ILE A 53 -6.14 4.39 3.64
C ILE A 53 -4.94 4.71 4.53
N ILE A 54 -4.09 3.72 4.79
CA ILE A 54 -2.87 3.89 5.60
C ILE A 54 -1.94 4.92 4.96
N ARG A 55 -1.66 4.79 3.65
CA ARG A 55 -0.73 5.69 2.95
C ARG A 55 -1.29 7.11 2.86
N TYR A 56 -2.59 7.26 2.62
CA TYR A 56 -3.25 8.56 2.63
C TYR A 56 -3.16 9.24 4.01
N ARG A 57 -3.47 8.52 5.10
CA ARG A 57 -3.38 9.05 6.47
C ARG A 57 -1.95 9.47 6.80
N LYS A 58 -0.96 8.67 6.40
CA LYS A 58 0.47 8.96 6.62
C LYS A 58 0.91 10.24 5.90
N LEU A 59 0.53 10.44 4.63
CA LEU A 59 0.79 11.67 3.88
C LEU A 59 0.19 12.92 4.56
N GLY A 60 -0.97 12.78 5.22
CA GLY A 60 -1.57 13.85 6.02
C GLY A 60 -0.82 14.14 7.33
N LEU A 61 -0.25 13.11 7.97
CA LEU A 61 0.56 13.24 9.17
C LEU A 61 1.93 13.87 8.87
N GLU A 62 2.54 13.56 7.73
CA GLU A 62 3.84 14.12 7.32
C GLU A 62 3.78 15.64 7.13
N HIS A 63 2.64 16.20 6.71
CA HIS A 63 2.41 17.64 6.65
C HIS A 63 2.21 18.30 8.03
N THR A 64 1.83 17.53 9.06
CA THR A 64 1.54 18.04 10.41
C THR A 64 2.73 17.86 11.37
N THR A 65 3.59 16.88 11.12
CA THR A 65 4.70 16.48 12.01
C THR A 65 6.01 17.23 11.71
N GLY A 66 5.92 18.45 11.15
CA GLY A 66 7.07 19.36 11.02
C GLY A 66 7.50 19.97 12.36
N GLN A 67 6.69 19.86 13.41
CA GLN A 67 6.97 20.44 14.72
C GLN A 67 6.55 19.48 15.86
N SER A 68 7.50 19.15 16.73
CA SER A 68 7.41 18.31 17.95
C SER A 68 7.56 16.80 17.78
N MET A 69 8.31 16.07 18.60
CA MET A 69 9.32 16.34 19.63
C MET A 69 9.96 14.97 19.90
N GLY A 70 11.28 14.91 20.13
CA GLY A 70 11.90 13.79 20.84
C GLY A 70 12.07 12.47 20.07
N GLY A 71 13.20 12.35 19.37
CA GLY A 71 14.18 11.28 19.67
C GLY A 71 13.75 9.81 19.62
N THR A 72 12.69 9.44 18.90
CA THR A 72 12.57 8.07 18.41
C THR A 72 12.78 8.14 16.92
N ASN A 73 13.85 7.50 16.43
CA ASN A 73 13.93 7.09 15.03
C ASN A 73 12.74 6.16 14.80
N ILE A 74 11.56 6.74 14.53
CA ILE A 74 10.53 6.06 13.79
C ILE A 74 11.23 5.85 12.47
N THR A 75 11.85 4.68 12.30
CA THR A 75 12.21 4.18 10.98
C THR A 75 10.88 4.13 10.27
N ILE A 76 10.54 5.24 9.62
CA ILE A 76 9.45 5.37 8.69
C ILE A 76 9.87 4.37 7.62
N TYR A 77 9.47 3.10 7.79
CA TYR A 77 9.70 2.07 6.81
C TYR A 77 9.05 2.60 5.54
N THR A 78 9.93 3.13 4.70
CA THR A 78 9.65 3.70 3.41
C THR A 78 9.08 2.53 2.64
N GLU A 79 7.81 2.66 2.27
CA GLU A 79 7.29 1.93 1.13
C GLU A 79 7.29 0.40 1.22
N ASP A 80 7.23 -0.21 2.40
CA ASP A 80 7.14 -1.66 2.52
C ASP A 80 5.68 -2.10 2.76
N ILE A 81 5.26 -3.22 2.17
CA ILE A 81 3.93 -3.79 2.47
C ILE A 81 3.99 -4.32 3.91
N PRO A 82 3.07 -3.94 4.83
CA PRO A 82 3.08 -4.43 6.20
C PRO A 82 3.09 -5.96 6.25
N GLN A 83 3.80 -6.52 7.24
CA GLN A 83 4.04 -7.95 7.35
C GLN A 83 2.74 -8.78 7.39
N GLU A 84 1.69 -8.26 8.03
CA GLU A 84 0.36 -8.89 8.09
C GLU A 84 -0.24 -9.16 6.69
N TYR A 85 0.04 -8.30 5.72
CA TYR A 85 -0.43 -8.46 4.34
C TYR A 85 0.58 -9.26 3.51
N LYS A 86 1.88 -9.20 3.83
CA LYS A 86 2.90 -10.01 3.15
C LYS A 86 2.62 -11.49 3.26
N GLU A 87 2.24 -11.99 4.44
CA GLU A 87 1.91 -13.43 4.63
C GLU A 87 0.72 -13.87 3.78
N GLN A 88 -0.23 -12.98 3.54
CA GLN A 88 -1.39 -13.25 2.69
C GLN A 88 -1.02 -13.18 1.21
N LEU A 89 -0.23 -12.18 0.83
CA LEU A 89 0.29 -12.02 -0.53
C LEU A 89 1.25 -13.15 -0.90
N ASP A 90 2.01 -13.71 0.05
CA ASP A 90 2.93 -14.82 -0.17
C ASP A 90 2.23 -16.04 -0.80
N LYS A 91 0.98 -16.29 -0.40
CA LYS A 91 0.13 -17.34 -0.99
C LYS A 91 -0.13 -17.14 -2.48
N PHE A 92 -0.11 -15.89 -2.93
CA PHE A 92 -0.29 -15.49 -4.32
C PHE A 92 1.02 -15.23 -5.04
N THR A 93 2.16 -15.24 -4.32
CA THR A 93 3.46 -15.17 -4.98
C THR A 93 3.59 -16.42 -5.83
N SER A 94 3.77 -16.23 -7.13
CA SER A 94 4.13 -17.35 -7.98
C SER A 94 5.45 -17.89 -7.42
N SER A 95 5.45 -19.11 -6.89
CA SER A 95 6.62 -19.79 -6.32
C SER A 95 7.80 -19.99 -7.30
N ALA A 96 7.78 -19.31 -8.45
CA ALA A 96 8.78 -19.32 -9.51
C ALA A 96 10.11 -18.64 -9.14
N SER A 97 10.20 -17.89 -8.04
CA SER A 97 11.49 -17.33 -7.56
C SER A 97 12.19 -18.19 -6.50
N LYS A 98 11.74 -19.42 -6.23
CA LYS A 98 12.54 -20.40 -5.46
C LYS A 98 13.71 -21.00 -6.23
N GLY A 99 14.00 -20.55 -7.46
CA GLY A 99 15.15 -21.06 -8.20
C GLY A 99 15.58 -20.21 -9.39
N LYS A 100 16.38 -19.16 -9.16
CA LYS A 100 17.48 -18.86 -10.09
C LYS A 100 18.60 -18.11 -9.39
N VAL A 101 19.42 -18.88 -8.68
CA VAL A 101 20.80 -18.49 -8.39
C VAL A 101 21.47 -18.36 -9.75
N ARG A 102 21.68 -17.13 -10.20
CA ARG A 102 22.41 -16.85 -11.44
C ARG A 102 23.88 -16.75 -11.05
N PHE A 103 24.55 -17.90 -11.01
CA PHE A 103 26.01 -17.93 -10.95
C PHE A 103 26.54 -17.35 -12.27
N LEU A 104 27.31 -16.27 -12.16
CA LEU A 104 28.24 -15.78 -13.18
C LEU A 104 29.65 -16.06 -12.67
#